data_AF-A0A955P7Z8-F1
#
_entry.id   AF-A0A955P7Z8-F1
#
_cell.length_a   1.000
_cell.length_b   1.000
_cell.length_c   1.000
_cell.angle_alpha   90.00
_cell.angle_beta   90.00
_cell.angle_gamma   90.00
#
_symmetry.space_group_name_H-M   'P 1'
#
loop_
_entity.id
_entity.type
_entity.pdbx_description
1 polymer ?
#
loop_
_entity_poly.entity_id
_entity_poly.type
_entity_poly.pdbx_seq_one_letter_code
_entity_poly.pdbx_strand_id
1 'polypeptide(L)'
;GFVSIQGIDSMLSTFGDIFVGYLGDGELSVLEGAQLTTIGSILIDGNDADIGSGTATVEGVVDTGTEFIRSRIVTESLIVGEFAVGRLEVSEGARVDAGNARFGTNTDGLAKIDIGRDGVLSVTGDLYLGQQDPIPGEFAGQALVTLNSGSGIENWAYLVADRIFVSESGNLIQGSGVVQTANGFIDGGAYISTGIRV
;
A
#
# COMPACT_ATOMS: atom_id res chain seq x y z
N GLY A 1 16.14 -0.38 11.86
CA GLY A 1 16.93 -1.25 10.96
C GLY A 1 16.74 -0.80 9.54
N PHE A 2 17.69 -1.05 8.64
CA PHE A 2 17.63 -0.62 7.25
C PHE A 2 17.95 -1.79 6.31
N VAL A 3 17.09 -2.03 5.33
CA VAL A 3 17.28 -3.04 4.27
C VAL A 3 17.08 -2.35 2.93
N SER A 4 18.02 -2.50 2.01
CA SER A 4 17.90 -2.01 0.64
C SER A 4 18.25 -3.11 -0.36
N ILE A 5 17.42 -3.22 -1.40
CA ILE A 5 17.57 -4.14 -2.52
C ILE A 5 17.62 -3.25 -3.77
N GLN A 6 18.73 -3.27 -4.50
CA GLN A 6 18.99 -2.28 -5.55
C GLN A 6 19.58 -2.94 -6.80
N GLY A 7 19.10 -2.52 -7.97
CA GLY A 7 19.59 -2.93 -9.28
C GLY A 7 18.71 -3.96 -9.98
N ILE A 8 18.71 -3.92 -11.31
CA ILE A 8 17.81 -4.69 -12.18
C ILE A 8 17.90 -6.22 -12.01
N ASP A 9 19.07 -6.71 -11.59
CA ASP A 9 19.34 -8.14 -11.40
C ASP A 9 19.22 -8.56 -9.92
N SER A 10 18.84 -7.63 -9.04
CA SER A 10 18.73 -7.89 -7.61
C SER A 10 17.35 -8.41 -7.25
N MET A 11 17.33 -9.56 -6.57
CA MET A 11 16.11 -10.20 -6.10
C MET A 11 16.29 -10.67 -4.65
N LEU A 12 15.36 -10.27 -3.78
CA LEU A 12 15.18 -10.90 -2.47
C LEU A 12 13.92 -11.77 -2.52
N SER A 13 14.08 -13.04 -2.15
CA SER A 13 12.95 -13.96 -2.00
C SER A 13 12.93 -14.55 -0.60
N THR A 14 11.77 -14.51 0.06
CA THR A 14 11.58 -15.05 1.41
C THR A 14 10.35 -15.94 1.51
N PHE A 15 10.39 -16.88 2.46
CA PHE A 15 9.24 -17.73 2.79
C PHE A 15 8.41 -17.23 3.98
N GLY A 16 9.00 -16.37 4.81
CA GLY A 16 8.35 -15.86 6.02
C GLY A 16 7.97 -14.39 5.89
N ASP A 17 7.43 -13.88 6.97
CA ASP A 17 7.04 -12.48 7.07
C ASP A 17 8.28 -11.57 7.11
N ILE A 18 8.11 -10.37 6.53
CA ILE A 18 9.08 -9.28 6.61
C ILE A 18 8.51 -8.22 7.54
N PHE A 19 9.25 -7.91 8.59
CA PHE A 19 8.89 -6.90 9.57
C PHE A 19 9.76 -5.66 9.40
N VAL A 20 9.12 -4.53 9.15
CA VAL A 20 9.77 -3.23 8.98
C VAL A 20 9.20 -2.31 10.04
N GLY A 21 9.95 -2.08 11.11
CA GLY A 21 9.54 -1.16 12.20
C GLY A 21 9.13 -1.83 13.51
N TYR A 22 9.10 -3.17 13.58
CA TYR A 22 8.36 -3.90 14.62
C TYR A 22 8.74 -3.56 16.07
N LEU A 23 10.02 -3.42 16.41
CA LEU A 23 10.49 -3.06 17.76
C LEU A 23 11.29 -1.75 17.79
N GLY A 24 10.96 -0.84 16.87
CA GLY A 24 11.68 0.41 16.65
C GLY A 24 11.79 0.71 15.16
N ASP A 25 12.26 1.91 14.80
CA ASP A 25 12.18 2.37 13.42
C ASP A 25 12.85 1.44 12.39
N GLY A 26 12.15 1.19 11.28
CA GLY A 26 12.56 0.30 10.22
C GLY A 26 12.35 0.91 8.84
N GLU A 27 13.27 0.62 7.94
CA GLU A 27 13.20 1.04 6.55
C GLU A 27 13.51 -0.11 5.60
N LEU A 28 12.69 -0.25 4.56
CA LEU A 28 12.85 -1.19 3.46
C LEU A 28 12.81 -0.43 2.13
N SER A 29 13.86 -0.54 1.33
CA SER A 29 13.92 0.08 -0.01
C SER A 29 14.06 -0.99 -1.09
N VAL A 30 13.24 -0.91 -2.14
CA VAL A 30 13.34 -1.71 -3.37
C VAL A 30 13.54 -0.76 -4.54
N LEU A 31 14.77 -0.71 -5.05
CA LEU A 31 15.27 0.38 -5.89
C LEU A 31 15.76 -0.12 -7.26
N GLU A 32 15.74 0.75 -8.26
CA GLU A 32 16.43 0.56 -9.55
C GLU A 32 16.09 -0.75 -10.28
N GLY A 33 14.79 -1.09 -10.37
CA GLY A 33 14.32 -2.29 -11.06
C GLY A 33 14.44 -3.58 -10.23
N ALA A 34 14.84 -3.48 -8.96
CA ALA A 34 14.96 -4.63 -8.07
C ALA A 34 13.60 -5.28 -7.74
N GLN A 35 13.66 -6.53 -7.30
CA GLN A 35 12.48 -7.32 -6.98
C GLN A 35 12.53 -7.87 -5.55
N LEU A 36 11.40 -7.75 -4.86
CA LEU A 36 11.15 -8.40 -3.57
C LEU A 36 9.93 -9.31 -3.73
N THR A 37 10.09 -10.58 -3.39
CA THR A 37 8.97 -11.53 -3.36
C THR A 37 8.95 -12.27 -2.04
N THR A 38 7.81 -12.23 -1.35
CA THR A 38 7.57 -13.10 -0.19
C THR A 38 6.26 -13.85 -0.37
N ILE A 39 6.21 -15.09 0.11
CA ILE A 39 4.94 -15.80 0.26
C ILE A 39 4.25 -15.46 1.59
N GLY A 40 4.94 -14.79 2.51
CA GLY A 40 4.37 -14.33 3.77
C GLY A 40 3.81 -12.92 3.66
N SER A 41 3.69 -12.27 4.81
CA SER A 41 3.25 -10.88 4.94
C SER A 41 4.43 -9.91 4.93
N ILE A 42 4.19 -8.70 4.44
CA ILE A 42 5.07 -7.56 4.69
C ILE A 42 4.32 -6.64 5.66
N LEU A 43 4.90 -6.43 6.84
CA LEU A 43 4.38 -5.57 7.89
C LEU A 43 5.26 -4.33 7.97
N ILE A 44 4.70 -3.19 7.60
CA ILE A 44 5.36 -1.88 7.60
C ILE A 44 4.75 -1.09 8.75
N ASP A 45 5.22 -1.41 9.96
CA ASP A 45 4.61 -0.93 11.18
C ASP A 45 5.47 -1.20 12.44
N GLY A 46 5.15 -0.50 13.52
CA GLY A 46 5.52 -0.87 14.88
C GLY A 46 4.57 -1.90 15.49
N ASN A 47 5.06 -2.67 16.47
CA ASN A 47 4.22 -3.58 17.26
C ASN A 47 3.24 -2.84 18.20
N ASP A 48 3.48 -1.55 18.43
CA ASP A 48 2.66 -0.66 19.25
C ASP A 48 2.97 0.79 18.81
N ALA A 49 1.97 1.67 18.92
CA ALA A 49 2.04 3.09 18.57
C ALA A 49 3.24 3.83 19.19
N ASP A 50 3.67 3.42 20.38
CA ASP A 50 4.78 4.06 21.10
C ASP A 50 6.16 3.44 20.83
N ILE A 51 6.24 2.32 20.10
CA ILE A 51 7.47 1.52 20.02
C ILE A 51 8.27 1.79 18.74
N GLY A 52 7.61 1.93 17.59
CA GLY A 52 8.34 2.03 16.32
C GLY A 52 7.48 2.40 15.14
N SER A 53 8.15 2.75 14.04
CA SER A 53 7.52 3.04 12.78
C SER A 53 8.17 2.27 11.64
N GLY A 54 7.35 1.89 10.65
CA GLY A 54 7.81 1.26 9.42
C GLY A 54 7.75 2.22 8.25
N THR A 55 8.78 2.22 7.41
CA THR A 55 8.73 2.86 6.08
C THR A 55 9.19 1.88 5.01
N ALA A 56 8.41 1.73 3.95
CA ALA A 56 8.83 1.02 2.75
C ALA A 56 8.76 1.92 1.53
N THR A 57 9.82 1.92 0.74
CA THR A 57 9.93 2.69 -0.51
C THR A 57 10.16 1.72 -1.66
N VAL A 58 9.32 1.80 -2.68
CA VAL A 58 9.45 1.06 -3.94
C VAL A 58 9.66 2.07 -5.04
N GLU A 59 10.87 2.13 -5.57
CA GLU A 59 11.25 3.17 -6.51
C GLU A 59 12.04 2.60 -7.67
N GLY A 60 11.79 3.15 -8.84
CA GLY A 60 12.69 3.01 -9.96
C GLY A 60 12.04 2.29 -11.12
N VAL A 61 12.20 2.93 -12.27
CA VAL A 61 12.06 2.32 -13.59
C VAL A 61 13.42 2.46 -14.25
N VAL A 62 13.98 1.35 -14.70
CA VAL A 62 15.22 1.32 -15.46
C VAL A 62 14.89 1.09 -16.92
N ASP A 63 15.21 2.08 -17.75
CA ASP A 63 15.17 1.94 -19.21
C ASP A 63 16.43 1.22 -19.69
N THR A 64 16.27 0.02 -20.22
CA THR A 64 17.36 -0.78 -20.80
C THR A 64 17.61 -0.46 -22.28
N GLY A 65 16.82 0.43 -22.87
CA GLY A 65 16.76 0.74 -24.30
C GLY A 65 15.85 -0.20 -25.10
N THR A 66 15.48 -1.36 -24.53
CA THR A 66 14.56 -2.33 -25.14
C THR A 66 13.31 -2.58 -24.31
N GLU A 67 13.41 -2.37 -23.00
CA GLU A 67 12.34 -2.61 -22.03
C GLU A 67 12.52 -1.69 -20.82
N PHE A 68 11.39 -1.32 -20.19
CA PHE A 68 11.36 -0.65 -18.90
C PHE A 68 11.22 -1.68 -17.79
N ILE A 69 12.26 -1.86 -16.98
CA ILE A 69 12.25 -2.75 -15.81
C ILE A 69 11.82 -1.94 -14.59
N ARG A 70 10.76 -2.37 -13.91
CA ARG A 70 10.17 -1.66 -12.78
C ARG A 70 10.53 -2.35 -11.48
N SER A 71 10.83 -1.58 -10.45
CA SER A 71 10.93 -2.11 -9.08
C SER A 71 9.59 -2.69 -8.66
N ARG A 72 9.63 -3.88 -8.05
CA ARG A 72 8.42 -4.64 -7.74
C ARG A 72 8.47 -5.33 -6.39
N ILE A 73 7.40 -5.17 -5.61
CA ILE A 73 7.10 -6.00 -4.44
C ILE A 73 5.95 -6.96 -4.77
N VAL A 74 6.10 -8.23 -4.38
CA VAL A 74 5.04 -9.24 -4.41
C VAL A 74 4.92 -9.87 -3.03
N THR A 75 3.73 -9.86 -2.44
CA THR A 75 3.47 -10.39 -1.09
C THR A 75 2.10 -11.07 -0.98
N GLU A 76 1.91 -12.00 -0.06
CA GLU A 76 0.57 -12.54 0.24
C GLU A 76 -0.28 -11.49 0.94
N SER A 77 0.28 -10.81 1.95
CA SER A 77 -0.42 -9.73 2.65
C SER A 77 0.48 -8.51 2.81
N LEU A 78 -0.12 -7.33 2.63
CA LEU A 78 0.54 -6.06 2.83
C LEU A 78 -0.16 -5.30 3.96
N ILE A 79 0.55 -5.11 5.07
CA ILE A 79 0.03 -4.45 6.26
C ILE A 79 0.85 -3.19 6.47
N VAL A 80 0.18 -2.03 6.54
CA VAL A 80 0.84 -0.74 6.75
C VAL A 80 0.13 -0.03 7.90
N GLY A 81 0.87 0.30 8.95
CA GLY A 81 0.35 1.08 10.08
C GLY A 81 -0.90 0.48 10.71
N GLU A 82 -0.92 -0.84 10.94
CA GLU A 82 -2.06 -1.52 11.54
C GLU A 82 -2.20 -1.21 13.04
N PHE A 83 -1.10 -1.15 13.78
CA PHE A 83 -0.99 -0.88 15.21
C PHE A 83 -0.21 0.40 15.53
N ALA A 84 0.64 0.88 14.64
CA ALA A 84 1.42 2.11 14.80
C ALA A 84 1.50 2.90 13.48
N VAL A 85 2.58 3.68 13.31
CA VAL A 85 2.80 4.47 12.09
C VAL A 85 3.48 3.61 11.03
N GLY A 86 2.80 3.41 9.91
CA GLY A 86 3.33 2.78 8.71
C GLY A 86 3.31 3.73 7.51
N ARG A 87 4.38 3.71 6.71
CA ARG A 87 4.48 4.49 5.48
C ARG A 87 4.85 3.60 4.31
N LEU A 88 4.10 3.69 3.22
CA LEU A 88 4.41 3.05 1.95
C LEU A 88 4.50 4.11 0.87
N GLU A 89 5.65 4.18 0.21
CA GLU A 89 5.89 5.05 -0.93
C GLU A 89 6.13 4.19 -2.17
N VAL A 90 5.28 4.35 -3.18
CA VAL A 90 5.41 3.68 -4.48
C VAL A 90 5.70 4.75 -5.51
N SER A 91 6.96 4.93 -5.86
CA SER A 91 7.40 6.00 -6.76
C SER A 91 7.00 5.74 -8.21
N GLU A 92 7.42 6.64 -9.12
CA GLU A 92 7.01 6.63 -10.52
C GLU A 92 7.21 5.26 -11.18
N GLY A 93 6.14 4.73 -11.77
CA GLY A 93 6.13 3.46 -12.52
C GLY A 93 6.46 2.21 -11.71
N ALA A 94 6.68 2.30 -10.40
CA ALA A 94 6.92 1.16 -9.52
C ALA A 94 5.61 0.39 -9.25
N ARG A 95 5.74 -0.88 -8.81
CA ARG A 95 4.57 -1.73 -8.58
C ARG A 95 4.64 -2.51 -7.27
N VAL A 96 3.51 -2.57 -6.58
CA VAL A 96 3.29 -3.43 -5.42
C VAL A 96 2.09 -4.33 -5.71
N ASP A 97 2.28 -5.64 -5.64
CA ASP A 97 1.22 -6.64 -5.77
C ASP A 97 1.03 -7.37 -4.44
N ALA A 98 -0.20 -7.36 -3.93
CA ALA A 98 -0.57 -8.03 -2.69
C ALA A 98 -1.75 -8.98 -2.90
N GLY A 99 -1.76 -10.09 -2.15
CA GLY A 99 -2.95 -10.91 -1.97
C GLY A 99 -4.02 -10.12 -1.23
N ASN A 100 -3.77 -9.73 0.02
CA ASN A 100 -4.65 -8.85 0.80
C ASN A 100 -3.89 -7.60 1.25
N ALA A 101 -4.61 -6.53 1.57
CA ALA A 101 -4.01 -5.31 2.10
C ALA A 101 -4.82 -4.68 3.24
N ARG A 102 -4.13 -4.20 4.27
CA ARG A 102 -4.71 -3.54 5.44
C ARG A 102 -3.90 -2.31 5.81
N PHE A 103 -4.53 -1.15 5.74
CA PHE A 103 -3.89 0.13 6.03
C PHE A 103 -4.64 0.81 7.18
N GLY A 104 -3.96 1.07 8.31
CA GLY A 104 -4.55 1.88 9.37
C GLY A 104 -5.76 1.25 10.05
N THR A 105 -5.77 -0.07 10.30
CA THR A 105 -7.02 -0.78 10.65
C THR A 105 -7.34 -0.88 12.15
N ASN A 106 -6.38 -0.71 13.07
CA ASN A 106 -6.69 -0.63 14.52
C ASN A 106 -6.69 0.81 15.04
N THR A 107 -7.21 0.99 16.25
CA THR A 107 -7.43 2.28 16.94
C THR A 107 -6.24 3.25 16.83
N ASP A 108 -5.01 2.77 17.05
CA ASP A 108 -3.80 3.61 17.01
C ASP A 108 -3.02 3.51 15.68
N GLY A 109 -3.52 2.71 14.74
CA GLY A 109 -2.90 2.47 13.44
C GLY A 109 -3.02 3.67 12.50
N LEU A 110 -1.88 4.13 12.00
CA LEU A 110 -1.81 5.24 11.04
C LEU A 110 -1.01 4.80 9.81
N ALA A 111 -1.72 4.61 8.70
CA ALA A 111 -1.10 4.34 7.41
C ALA A 111 -1.03 5.59 6.54
N LYS A 112 0.15 5.85 5.98
CA LYS A 112 0.34 6.82 4.91
C LYS A 112 0.83 6.11 3.66
N ILE A 113 0.05 6.16 2.59
CA ILE A 113 0.35 5.53 1.32
C ILE A 113 0.47 6.62 0.26
N ASP A 114 1.65 6.78 -0.33
CA ASP A 114 1.87 7.73 -1.42
C ASP A 114 2.22 6.96 -2.69
N ILE A 115 1.38 7.06 -3.73
CA ILE A 115 1.60 6.42 -5.02
C ILE A 115 1.90 7.50 -6.07
N GLY A 116 3.15 7.54 -6.53
CA GLY A 116 3.69 8.41 -7.57
C GLY A 116 3.11 8.13 -8.95
N ARG A 117 3.42 9.01 -9.91
CA ARG A 117 2.93 8.94 -11.30
C ARG A 117 3.10 7.55 -11.89
N ASP A 118 2.07 7.01 -12.53
CA ASP A 118 2.10 5.66 -13.15
C ASP A 118 2.46 4.50 -12.19
N GLY A 119 2.60 4.77 -10.89
CA GLY A 119 2.81 3.76 -9.86
C GLY A 119 1.51 2.99 -9.60
N VAL A 120 1.63 1.71 -9.25
CA VAL A 120 0.46 0.85 -9.05
C VAL A 120 0.58 0.04 -7.77
N LEU A 121 -0.48 0.10 -6.95
CA LEU A 121 -0.76 -0.88 -5.91
C LEU A 121 -1.90 -1.80 -6.38
N SER A 122 -1.62 -3.08 -6.53
CA SER A 122 -2.60 -4.09 -6.95
C SER A 122 -2.90 -5.04 -5.80
N VAL A 123 -4.17 -5.19 -5.46
CA VAL A 123 -4.66 -6.06 -4.39
C VAL A 123 -5.67 -7.02 -5.00
N THR A 124 -5.39 -8.32 -4.91
CA THR A 124 -6.23 -9.34 -5.57
C THR A 124 -7.39 -9.83 -4.69
N GLY A 125 -7.19 -9.83 -3.38
CA GLY A 125 -8.14 -10.13 -2.31
C GLY A 125 -8.66 -8.84 -1.67
N ASP A 126 -8.83 -8.85 -0.35
CA ASP A 126 -9.49 -7.75 0.35
C ASP A 126 -8.54 -6.57 0.59
N LEU A 127 -9.04 -5.36 0.39
CA LEU A 127 -8.37 -4.11 0.75
C LEU A 127 -9.17 -3.38 1.84
N TYR A 128 -8.54 -3.18 3.00
CA TYR A 128 -9.07 -2.44 4.14
C TYR A 128 -8.32 -1.13 4.33
N LEU A 129 -9.05 -0.01 4.37
CA LEU A 129 -8.54 1.35 4.56
C LEU A 129 -9.20 2.00 5.79
N GLY A 130 -8.48 2.11 6.89
CA GLY A 130 -9.02 2.63 8.15
C GLY A 130 -9.75 1.58 8.98
N GLN A 131 -10.26 1.99 10.15
CA GLN A 131 -10.86 1.08 11.14
C GLN A 131 -12.06 0.28 10.62
N GLN A 132 -12.06 -1.03 10.92
CA GLN A 132 -13.11 -1.97 10.52
C GLN A 132 -14.36 -1.92 11.42
N ASP A 133 -14.22 -1.49 12.68
CA ASP A 133 -15.31 -1.41 13.67
C ASP A 133 -15.11 -0.21 14.62
N PRO A 134 -15.65 0.99 14.31
CA PRO A 134 -15.49 2.14 15.18
C PRO A 134 -16.24 1.95 16.50
N ILE A 135 -15.48 1.80 17.59
CA ILE A 135 -16.02 1.97 18.94
C ILE A 135 -16.38 3.45 19.10
N PRO A 136 -17.63 3.81 19.43
CA PRO A 136 -18.00 5.20 19.63
C PRO A 136 -17.12 5.87 20.69
N GLY A 137 -16.31 6.85 20.28
CA GLY A 137 -15.45 7.64 21.16
C GLY A 137 -13.96 7.28 21.14
N GLU A 138 -13.55 6.26 20.38
CA GLU A 138 -12.13 5.99 20.14
C GLU A 138 -11.68 6.60 18.81
N PHE A 139 -10.41 7.03 18.74
CA PHE A 139 -9.82 7.45 17.48
C PHE A 139 -9.76 6.23 16.57
N ALA A 140 -10.37 6.34 15.39
CA ALA A 140 -10.32 5.28 14.40
C ALA A 140 -8.92 5.22 13.79
N GLY A 141 -8.41 4.01 13.57
CA GLY A 141 -7.30 3.79 12.67
C GLY A 141 -7.53 4.48 11.33
N GLN A 142 -6.49 5.09 10.78
CA GLN A 142 -6.59 5.98 9.62
C GLN A 142 -5.66 5.51 8.52
N ALA A 143 -6.20 5.44 7.31
CA ALA A 143 -5.42 5.36 6.09
C ALA A 143 -5.52 6.68 5.34
N LEU A 144 -4.38 7.35 5.15
CA LEU A 144 -4.24 8.44 4.20
C LEU A 144 -3.59 7.89 2.94
N VAL A 145 -4.30 7.95 1.82
CA VAL A 145 -3.79 7.53 0.51
C VAL A 145 -3.67 8.77 -0.38
N THR A 146 -2.51 8.98 -0.97
CA THR A 146 -2.24 10.01 -1.98
C THR A 146 -1.99 9.32 -3.32
N LEU A 147 -2.72 9.71 -4.35
CA LEU A 147 -2.55 9.23 -5.72
C LEU A 147 -2.13 10.39 -6.61
N ASN A 148 -1.02 10.25 -7.32
CA ASN A 148 -0.54 11.23 -8.30
C ASN A 148 -1.00 10.86 -9.72
N SER A 149 -1.09 11.82 -10.64
CA SER A 149 -1.51 11.60 -12.03
C SER A 149 -1.06 10.27 -12.65
N GLY A 150 -2.00 9.46 -13.15
CA GLY A 150 -1.71 8.17 -13.81
C GLY A 150 -1.46 7.01 -12.85
N SER A 151 -1.36 7.26 -11.55
CA SER A 151 -1.29 6.22 -10.52
C SER A 151 -2.63 5.53 -10.30
N GLY A 152 -2.59 4.32 -9.72
CA GLY A 152 -3.81 3.59 -9.42
C GLY A 152 -3.70 2.61 -8.26
N ILE A 153 -4.86 2.37 -7.66
CA ILE A 153 -5.12 1.19 -6.85
C ILE A 153 -6.04 0.28 -7.65
N GLU A 154 -5.57 -0.93 -7.93
CA GLU A 154 -6.34 -1.99 -8.56
C GLU A 154 -6.79 -2.95 -7.45
N ASN A 155 -8.08 -2.99 -7.12
CA ASN A 155 -8.61 -3.96 -6.17
C ASN A 155 -9.58 -4.93 -6.86
N TRP A 156 -9.33 -6.23 -6.73
CA TRP A 156 -10.14 -7.22 -7.44
C TRP A 156 -11.22 -7.89 -6.59
N ALA A 157 -11.21 -7.69 -5.26
CA ALA A 157 -12.25 -8.19 -4.36
C ALA A 157 -12.92 -7.07 -3.54
N TYR A 158 -13.01 -7.21 -2.22
CA TYR A 158 -13.76 -6.30 -1.35
C TYR A 158 -12.94 -5.05 -1.01
N LEU A 159 -13.55 -3.86 -1.08
CA LEU A 159 -12.96 -2.61 -0.61
C LEU A 159 -13.77 -2.10 0.58
N VAL A 160 -13.14 -2.13 1.76
CA VAL A 160 -13.66 -1.48 2.96
C VAL A 160 -12.87 -0.21 3.18
N ALA A 161 -13.56 0.92 3.26
CA ALA A 161 -12.92 2.16 3.64
C ALA A 161 -13.79 2.97 4.60
N ASP A 162 -13.19 3.47 5.68
CA ASP A 162 -13.82 4.53 6.47
C ASP A 162 -13.79 5.85 5.68
N ARG A 163 -12.59 6.26 5.28
CA ARG A 163 -12.33 7.48 4.49
C ARG A 163 -11.24 7.25 3.44
N ILE A 164 -11.51 7.70 2.21
CA ILE A 164 -10.53 7.75 1.11
C ILE A 164 -10.41 9.21 0.68
N PHE A 165 -9.20 9.73 0.68
CA PHE A 165 -8.88 11.02 0.08
C PHE A 165 -8.18 10.77 -1.27
N VAL A 166 -8.57 11.47 -2.34
CA VAL A 166 -7.91 11.36 -3.65
C VAL A 166 -7.63 12.77 -4.16
N SER A 167 -6.40 13.25 -3.98
CA SER A 167 -6.09 14.68 -4.16
C SER A 167 -5.96 15.18 -5.61
N GLU A 168 -5.90 14.29 -6.61
CA GLU A 168 -5.68 14.69 -8.01
C GLU A 168 -6.68 14.08 -9.01
N SER A 169 -6.92 14.80 -10.12
CA SER A 169 -7.73 14.36 -11.26
C SER A 169 -6.97 13.34 -12.13
N GLY A 170 -7.64 12.30 -12.62
CA GLY A 170 -7.03 11.28 -13.49
C GLY A 170 -6.49 10.04 -12.75
N ASN A 171 -6.73 9.96 -11.44
CA ASN A 171 -6.44 8.77 -10.63
C ASN A 171 -7.55 7.71 -10.79
N LEU A 172 -7.14 6.44 -10.79
CA LEU A 172 -8.06 5.30 -10.91
C LEU A 172 -8.04 4.48 -9.63
N ILE A 173 -9.20 4.39 -8.96
CA ILE A 173 -9.46 3.32 -7.98
C ILE A 173 -10.40 2.36 -8.70
N GLN A 174 -9.84 1.29 -9.28
CA GLN A 174 -10.62 0.29 -9.99
C GLN A 174 -10.92 -0.87 -9.07
N GLY A 175 -12.21 -1.18 -8.90
CA GLY A 175 -12.71 -2.22 -8.02
C GLY A 175 -13.60 -3.21 -8.78
N SER A 176 -13.41 -4.53 -8.66
CA SER A 176 -14.41 -5.51 -9.11
C SER A 176 -15.35 -6.03 -8.01
N GLY A 177 -15.38 -5.37 -6.85
CA GLY A 177 -16.26 -5.73 -5.72
C GLY A 177 -17.10 -4.58 -5.14
N VAL A 178 -17.72 -4.87 -4.00
CA VAL A 178 -18.57 -3.91 -3.27
C VAL A 178 -17.67 -2.89 -2.58
N VAL A 179 -17.94 -1.60 -2.84
CA VAL A 179 -17.33 -0.49 -2.11
C VAL A 179 -18.25 -0.15 -0.95
N GLN A 180 -17.86 -0.50 0.27
CA GLN A 180 -18.58 -0.11 1.48
C GLN A 180 -17.86 1.08 2.13
N THR A 181 -18.40 2.28 1.91
CA THR A 181 -17.93 3.50 2.59
C THR A 181 -18.83 3.79 3.78
N ALA A 182 -18.26 3.88 4.99
CA ALA A 182 -19.03 4.21 6.18
C ALA A 182 -19.44 5.71 6.19
N ASN A 183 -18.55 6.63 5.78
CA ASN A 183 -18.80 8.09 5.83
C ASN A 183 -17.97 8.94 4.82
N GLY A 184 -17.44 8.36 3.74
CA GLY A 184 -16.46 9.02 2.86
C GLY A 184 -17.03 9.91 1.73
N PHE A 185 -16.38 11.05 1.49
CA PHE A 185 -16.58 11.94 0.33
C PHE A 185 -15.43 11.72 -0.66
N ILE A 186 -15.72 11.47 -1.94
CA ILE A 186 -14.69 11.44 -2.99
C ILE A 186 -14.60 12.86 -3.54
N ASP A 187 -13.54 13.59 -3.18
CA ASP A 187 -13.27 14.92 -3.72
C ASP A 187 -12.03 14.83 -4.62
N GLY A 188 -12.23 14.93 -5.93
CA GLY A 188 -11.21 14.73 -6.95
C GLY A 188 -11.76 13.99 -8.17
N GLY A 189 -11.25 14.28 -9.37
CA GLY A 189 -11.67 13.67 -10.64
C GLY A 189 -11.26 12.19 -10.80
N ALA A 190 -11.45 11.41 -9.74
CA ALA A 190 -11.16 9.98 -9.68
C ALA A 190 -12.32 9.18 -10.29
N TYR A 191 -12.00 8.24 -11.17
CA TYR A 191 -12.98 7.31 -11.70
C TYR A 191 -13.02 6.09 -10.79
N ILE A 192 -14.12 5.89 -10.06
CA ILE A 192 -14.41 4.57 -9.50
C ILE A 192 -15.12 3.77 -10.59
N SER A 193 -14.36 2.94 -11.30
CA SER A 193 -14.93 1.89 -12.12
C SER A 193 -15.23 0.71 -11.19
N THR A 194 -16.42 0.66 -10.60
CA THR A 194 -16.93 -0.60 -10.05
C THR A 194 -17.46 -1.44 -11.21
N GLY A 195 -16.80 -2.56 -11.48
CA GLY A 195 -17.35 -3.57 -12.38
C GLY A 195 -18.51 -4.30 -11.69
N ILE A 196 -19.69 -3.66 -11.57
CA ILE A 196 -20.90 -4.36 -11.13
C ILE A 196 -21.26 -5.36 -12.23
N ARG A 197 -20.89 -6.63 -12.06
CA ARG A 197 -21.58 -7.71 -12.76
C ARG A 197 -22.95 -7.87 -12.12
N VAL A 198 -23.97 -7.33 -12.79
CA VAL A 198 -25.39 -7.61 -12.52
C VAL A 198 -25.68 -9.06 -12.84
#